data_AF-A0A9P6XL77-F1
#
_entry.id   AF-A0A9P6XL77-F1
#
_cell.length_a   1.000
_cell.length_b   1.000
_cell.length_c   1.000
_cell.angle_alpha   90.00
_cell.angle_beta   90.00
_cell.angle_gamma   90.00
#
_symmetry.space_group_name_H-M   'P 1'
#
loop_
_entity.id
_entity.type
_entity.pdbx_description
1 polymer ?
#
loop_
_entity_poly.entity_id
_entity_poly.type
_entity_poly.pdbx_seq_one_letter_code
_entity_poly.pdbx_strand_id
1 'polypeptide(L)'
;MLQQTQVATVIPYFQRFLQHFPTLPDLAAASNDALMAQWAGLGYYARARNLHAAAKRCVELHGGDLPRDFDALHALPGIGRSTAGAILSQA
;
A
#
# COMPACT_ATOMS: atom_id res chain seq x y z
N MET A 1 -6.01 1.04 2.90
CA MET A 1 -7.32 1.63 2.52
C MET A 1 -8.27 1.81 3.70
N LEU A 2 -8.32 0.91 4.68
CA LEU A 2 -9.26 0.97 5.83
C LEU A 2 -8.98 2.08 6.87
N GLN A 3 -7.81 2.70 6.84
CA GLN A 3 -7.48 3.81 7.73
C GLN A 3 -8.45 4.99 7.47
N GLN A 4 -9.34 5.30 8.42
CA GLN A 4 -10.34 6.38 8.30
C GLN A 4 -11.30 6.22 7.10
N THR A 5 -11.59 4.98 6.69
CA THR A 5 -12.56 4.70 5.63
C THR A 5 -13.38 3.46 6.00
N GLN A 6 -14.70 3.50 5.83
CA GLN A 6 -15.58 2.38 6.19
C GLN A 6 -15.33 1.16 5.30
N VAL A 7 -15.52 -0.04 5.88
CA VAL A 7 -15.29 -1.32 5.18
C VAL A 7 -16.11 -1.41 3.89
N ALA A 8 -17.42 -1.12 3.95
CA ALA A 8 -18.32 -1.20 2.80
C ALA A 8 -17.86 -0.31 1.63
N THR A 9 -17.28 0.86 1.94
CA THR A 9 -16.68 1.75 0.94
C THR A 9 -15.42 1.14 0.35
N VAL A 10 -14.56 0.52 1.16
CA VAL A 10 -13.24 0.02 0.73
C VAL A 10 -13.32 -1.22 -0.16
N ILE A 11 -14.26 -2.14 0.08
CA ILE A 11 -14.35 -3.42 -0.64
C ILE A 11 -14.19 -3.29 -2.17
N PRO A 12 -15.02 -2.49 -2.88
CA PRO A 12 -14.90 -2.40 -4.34
C PRO A 12 -13.59 -1.72 -4.79
N TYR A 13 -13.01 -0.83 -3.99
CA TYR A 13 -11.72 -0.21 -4.29
C TYR A 13 -10.56 -1.19 -4.15
N PHE A 14 -10.58 -1.97 -3.07
CA PHE A 14 -9.54 -2.97 -2.83
C PHE A 14 -9.51 -4.02 -3.95
N GLN A 15 -10.69 -4.50 -4.38
CA GLN A 15 -10.80 -5.47 -5.47
C GLN A 15 -10.24 -4.94 -6.79
N ARG A 16 -10.67 -3.75 -7.25
CA ARG A 16 -10.12 -3.17 -8.50
C ARG A 16 -8.63 -2.87 -8.40
N PHE A 17 -8.17 -2.43 -7.23
CA PHE A 17 -6.77 -2.06 -7.02
C PHE A 17 -5.87 -3.29 -7.13
N LEU A 18 -6.25 -4.42 -6.53
CA LEU A 18 -5.50 -5.68 -6.67
C LEU A 18 -5.60 -6.30 -8.06
N GLN A 19 -6.69 -6.08 -8.79
CA GLN A 19 -6.77 -6.50 -10.20
C GLN A 19 -5.79 -5.71 -11.08
N HIS A 20 -5.59 -4.41 -10.79
CA HIS A 20 -4.68 -3.54 -11.55
C HIS A 20 -3.22 -3.66 -11.12
N PHE A 21 -2.98 -3.84 -9.82
CA PHE A 21 -1.66 -3.96 -9.22
C PHE A 21 -1.60 -5.25 -8.36
N PRO A 22 -1.45 -6.42 -9.00
CA PRO A 22 -1.48 -7.71 -8.29
C PRO A 22 -0.31 -7.89 -7.32
N THR A 23 0.85 -7.30 -7.64
CA THR A 23 2.07 -7.43 -6.84
C THR A 23 2.66 -6.08 -6.45
N LEU A 24 3.57 -6.09 -5.45
CA LEU A 24 4.33 -4.89 -5.08
C LEU A 24 5.18 -4.35 -6.24
N PRO A 25 5.90 -5.18 -7.03
CA PRO A 25 6.59 -4.71 -8.23
C PRO A 25 5.66 -4.02 -9.24
N ASP A 26 4.46 -4.54 -9.49
CA ASP A 26 3.49 -3.91 -10.40
C ASP A 26 3.08 -2.52 -9.90
N LEU A 27 2.82 -2.42 -8.60
CA LEU A 27 2.49 -1.14 -7.96
C LEU A 27 3.67 -0.16 -7.99
N ALA A 28 4.90 -0.63 -7.78
CA ALA A 28 6.10 0.19 -7.77
C ALA A 28 6.44 0.76 -9.17
N ALA A 29 6.13 0.00 -10.23
CA ALA A 29 6.34 0.39 -11.63
C ALA A 29 5.22 1.30 -12.17
N ALA A 30 4.09 1.41 -11.47
CA ALA A 30 2.95 2.19 -11.91
C ALA A 30 3.25 3.70 -12.03
N SER A 31 2.61 4.35 -12.99
CA SER A 31 2.63 5.81 -13.07
C SER A 31 1.79 6.42 -11.93
N ASN A 32 2.10 7.66 -11.55
CA ASN A 32 1.28 8.38 -10.57
C ASN A 32 -0.18 8.52 -11.03
N ASP A 33 -0.41 8.73 -12.33
CA ASP A 33 -1.76 8.87 -12.88
C ASP A 33 -2.55 7.56 -12.78
N ALA A 34 -1.93 6.42 -13.11
CA ALA A 34 -2.56 5.10 -12.98
C ALA A 34 -2.91 4.80 -11.52
N LEU A 35 -2.01 5.10 -10.58
CA LEU A 35 -2.27 4.98 -9.15
C LEU A 35 -3.43 5.87 -8.69
N MET A 36 -3.40 7.15 -9.06
CA MET A 36 -4.42 8.11 -8.63
C MET A 36 -5.79 7.76 -9.21
N ALA A 37 -5.86 7.24 -10.44
CA ALA A 37 -7.09 6.75 -11.05
C ALA A 37 -7.74 5.63 -10.21
N GLN A 38 -6.95 4.68 -9.71
CA GLN A 38 -7.48 3.60 -8.85
C GLN A 38 -7.84 4.06 -7.43
N TRP A 39 -7.33 5.22 -6.99
CA TRP A 39 -7.57 5.78 -5.66
C TRP A 39 -8.65 6.88 -5.63
N ALA A 40 -9.02 7.41 -6.79
CA ALA A 40 -9.95 8.53 -6.92
C ALA A 40 -11.27 8.24 -6.19
N GLY A 41 -11.67 9.14 -5.28
CA GLY A 41 -12.88 8.99 -4.46
C GLY A 41 -12.67 8.44 -3.05
N LEU A 42 -11.51 7.84 -2.72
CA LEU A 42 -11.20 7.41 -1.34
C LEU A 42 -10.72 8.54 -0.42
N GLY A 43 -10.36 9.70 -0.98
CA GLY A 43 -9.77 10.82 -0.25
C GLY A 43 -8.41 10.48 0.39
N TYR A 44 -7.87 11.43 1.15
CA TYR A 44 -6.58 11.32 1.84
C TYR A 44 -5.46 10.78 0.92
N TYR A 45 -5.25 11.44 -0.23
CA TYR A 45 -4.34 11.01 -1.30
C TYR A 45 -2.86 10.85 -0.86
N ALA A 46 -2.46 11.42 0.27
CA ALA A 46 -1.17 11.14 0.89
C ALA A 46 -0.97 9.63 1.18
N ARG A 47 -2.04 8.90 1.54
CA ARG A 47 -1.98 7.44 1.75
C ARG A 47 -1.59 6.69 0.48
N ALA A 48 -2.16 7.08 -0.67
CA ALA A 48 -1.81 6.48 -1.96
C ALA A 48 -0.35 6.72 -2.32
N ARG A 49 0.12 7.97 -2.17
CA ARG A 49 1.51 8.33 -2.47
C ARG A 49 2.50 7.59 -1.56
N ASN A 50 2.19 7.49 -0.27
CA ASN A 50 3.02 6.74 0.67
C ASN A 50 3.03 5.24 0.36
N LEU A 51 1.88 4.65 0.03
CA LEU A 51 1.80 3.25 -0.38
C LEU A 51 2.66 2.97 -1.63
N HIS A 52 2.63 3.86 -2.61
CA HIS A 52 3.46 3.74 -3.81
C HIS A 52 4.95 3.89 -3.51
N ALA A 53 5.32 4.85 -2.66
CA ALA A 53 6.70 5.00 -2.20
C ALA A 53 7.18 3.78 -1.39
N ALA A 54 6.32 3.19 -0.56
CA ALA A 54 6.62 1.95 0.16
C ALA A 54 6.84 0.78 -0.81
N ALA A 55 6.00 0.62 -1.83
CA ALA A 55 6.17 -0.42 -2.85
C ALA A 55 7.51 -0.27 -3.59
N LYS A 56 7.89 0.95 -3.98
CA LYS A 56 9.21 1.24 -4.56
C LYS A 56 10.34 0.86 -3.61
N ARG A 57 10.22 1.19 -2.33
CA ARG A 57 11.23 0.83 -1.33
C ARG A 57 11.37 -0.69 -1.14
N CYS A 58 10.27 -1.43 -1.22
CA CYS A 58 10.30 -2.89 -1.21
C CYS A 58 11.04 -3.46 -2.43
N VAL A 59 10.85 -2.92 -3.62
CA VAL A 59 11.62 -3.33 -4.80
C VAL A 59 13.10 -2.99 -4.65
N GLU A 60 13.42 -1.79 -4.20
CA GLU A 60 14.81 -1.32 -4.05
C GLU A 60 15.61 -2.09 -2.99
N LEU A 61 15.01 -2.41 -1.85
CA LEU A 61 15.73 -2.93 -0.68
C LEU A 61 15.37 -4.35 -0.27
N HIS A 62 14.22 -4.85 -0.70
CA HIS A 62 13.62 -6.08 -0.16
C HIS A 62 13.24 -7.08 -1.27
N GLY A 63 13.84 -6.96 -2.46
CA GLY A 63 13.64 -7.91 -3.55
C GLY A 63 12.22 -7.92 -4.13
N GLY A 64 11.42 -6.87 -3.87
CA GLY A 64 10.04 -6.79 -4.32
C GLY A 64 9.01 -7.34 -3.31
N ASP A 65 9.45 -7.82 -2.15
CA ASP A 65 8.56 -8.35 -1.11
C ASP A 65 8.43 -7.41 0.09
N LEU A 66 7.40 -7.62 0.91
CA LEU A 66 7.32 -6.97 2.22
C LEU A 66 8.39 -7.54 3.16
N PRO A 67 9.15 -6.71 3.88
CA PRO A 67 10.04 -7.21 4.91
C PRO A 67 9.25 -7.88 6.04
N ARG A 68 9.82 -8.95 6.62
CA ARG A 68 9.21 -9.71 7.74
C ARG A 68 9.68 -9.23 9.12
N ASP A 69 10.37 -8.10 9.15
CA ASP A 69 10.87 -7.47 10.36
C ASP A 69 10.05 -6.21 10.69
N PHE A 70 9.80 -5.99 11.97
CA PHE A 70 8.98 -4.88 12.44
C PHE A 70 9.61 -3.53 12.13
N ASP A 71 10.91 -3.37 12.40
CA ASP A 71 11.61 -2.10 12.22
C ASP A 71 11.71 -1.76 10.73
N ALA A 72 12.00 -2.76 9.89
CA ALA A 72 11.99 -2.62 8.44
C ALA A 72 10.60 -2.23 7.88
N LEU A 73 9.52 -2.86 8.36
CA LEU A 73 8.16 -2.46 7.98
C LEU A 73 7.83 -1.05 8.45
N HIS A 74 8.18 -0.70 9.68
CA HIS A 74 7.89 0.61 10.25
C HIS A 74 8.67 1.74 9.57
N ALA A 75 9.84 1.43 9.00
CA ALA A 75 10.63 2.36 8.20
C ALA A 75 10.01 2.68 6.83
N LEU A 76 9.03 1.90 6.35
CA LEU A 76 8.38 2.14 5.07
C LEU A 76 7.44 3.37 5.14
N PRO A 77 7.39 4.21 4.08
CA PRO A 77 6.51 5.37 4.03
C PRO A 77 5.04 5.03 4.31
N GLY A 78 4.45 5.74 5.28
CA GLY A 78 3.04 5.57 5.64
C GLY A 78 2.70 4.33 6.47
N ILE A 79 3.69 3.52 6.87
CA ILE A 79 3.50 2.40 7.78
C ILE A 79 3.88 2.80 9.21
N GLY A 80 2.88 3.20 9.99
CA GLY A 80 3.04 3.45 11.43
C GLY A 80 3.03 2.16 12.26
N ARG A 81 3.40 2.26 13.54
CA ARG A 81 3.45 1.13 14.51
C ARG A 81 2.24 0.20 14.46
N SER A 82 1.02 0.76 14.45
CA SER A 82 -0.21 -0.05 14.41
C SER A 82 -0.36 -0.82 13.09
N THR A 83 0.01 -0.21 11.96
CA THR A 83 -0.09 -0.86 10.65
C THR A 83 0.99 -1.92 10.48
N ALA A 84 2.22 -1.66 10.93
CA ALA A 84 3.29 -2.66 10.95
C ALA A 84 2.87 -3.90 11.78
N GLY A 85 2.34 -3.68 12.98
CA GLY A 85 1.84 -4.77 13.82
C GLY A 85 0.70 -5.55 13.17
N ALA A 86 -0.26 -4.87 12.55
CA ALA A 86 -1.38 -5.51 11.86
C ALA A 86 -0.95 -6.33 10.62
N ILE A 87 0.12 -5.92 9.93
CA ILE A 87 0.71 -6.68 8.82
C ILE A 87 1.34 -7.96 9.37
N LEU A 88 2.24 -7.84 10.36
CA LEU A 88 2.98 -9.00 10.89
C LEU A 88 2.09 -10.04 11.58
N SER A 89 0.96 -9.62 12.15
CA SER A 89 0.03 -10.55 12.82
C SER A 89 -0.91 -11.28 11.87
N GLN A 90 -0.98 -10.88 10.59
CA GLN A 90 -1.88 -11.45 9.59
C GLN A 90 -1.15 -12.12 8.42
N ALA A 91 0.16 -11.88 8.28
CA ALA A 91 1.00 -12.36 7.19
C ALA A 91 1.57 -13.77 7.44
#